data_AF-A2FVS5-F1
#
_entry.id   AF-A2FVS5-F1
#
_cell.length_a   1.000
_cell.length_b   1.000
_cell.length_c   1.000
_cell.angle_alpha   90.00
_cell.angle_beta   90.00
_cell.angle_gamma   90.00
#
_symmetry.space_group_name_H-M   'P 1'
#
loop_
_entity.id
_entity.type
_entity.pdbx_description
1 polymer ?
#
loop_
_entity_poly.entity_id
_entity_poly.type
_entity_poly.pdbx_seq_one_letter_code
_entity_poly.pdbx_strand_id
1 'polypeptide(L)'
;MSTTENTTTVIVHEAINEEYEYIQYNKQLRLIRSVKDDMYQMQSILTACFAPDTKLPKDWFRNQSTIELLNEAQRDILFSENREEQRVGEKPQSPKLYENREKLPNGLRGYYVHRLLVNNVAQWASARYSWYVCKLLDEIHRQEREELENKLEAKDKSIQKRIPRSVPKGKEKNYKYMIYTEEMENEEDRDMVMLHL
;
A
#
# COMPACT_ATOMS: atom_id res chain seq x y z
N MET A 1 -2.43 30.89 18.19
CA MET A 1 -1.26 30.34 17.49
C MET A 1 -1.04 28.92 17.98
N SER A 2 -1.35 27.95 17.13
CA SER A 2 -1.38 26.51 17.42
C SER A 2 0.03 25.95 17.45
N THR A 3 0.42 25.25 18.52
CA THR A 3 1.69 24.51 18.62
C THR A 3 1.43 23.17 19.29
N THR A 4 0.85 22.23 18.54
CA THR A 4 0.56 20.86 19.00
C THR A 4 0.88 19.79 17.96
N GLU A 5 1.77 20.06 17.00
CA GLU A 5 2.08 19.09 15.93
C GLU A 5 3.41 18.33 16.09
N ASN A 6 4.29 18.70 17.05
CA ASN A 6 5.68 18.22 17.01
C ASN A 6 6.11 17.20 18.07
N THR A 7 5.23 16.71 18.94
CA THR A 7 5.66 15.78 20.02
C THR A 7 5.62 14.31 19.58
N THR A 8 4.85 13.95 18.55
CA THR A 8 4.71 12.57 18.07
C THR A 8 5.78 12.19 17.05
N THR A 9 6.28 13.15 16.25
CA THR A 9 7.32 12.93 15.24
C THR A 9 8.71 12.69 15.85
N VAL A 10 8.98 13.28 17.02
CA VAL A 10 10.26 13.15 17.76
C VAL A 10 10.49 11.73 18.30
N ILE A 11 9.43 10.94 18.47
CA ILE A 11 9.55 9.54 18.92
C ILE A 11 9.88 8.61 17.74
N VAL A 12 9.58 9.03 16.50
CA VAL A 12 9.70 8.19 15.31
C VAL A 12 11.03 8.39 14.59
N HIS A 13 11.57 9.61 14.55
CA HIS A 13 12.85 9.91 13.89
C HIS A 13 13.82 10.65 14.84
N GLU A 14 15.02 10.11 15.04
CA GLU A 14 16.10 10.75 15.81
C GLU A 14 17.34 10.88 14.93
N ALA A 15 17.75 12.12 14.62
CA ALA A 15 18.89 12.38 13.74
C ALA A 15 20.21 11.93 14.40
N ILE A 16 21.01 11.15 13.66
CA ILE A 16 22.38 10.78 14.05
C ILE A 16 23.37 11.80 13.48
N ASN A 17 23.18 12.14 12.20
CA ASN A 17 23.91 13.18 11.47
C ASN A 17 23.06 13.68 10.28
N GLU A 18 23.61 14.51 9.40
CA GLU A 18 22.90 15.06 8.24
C GLU A 18 22.44 13.99 7.22
N GLU A 19 23.02 12.79 7.23
CA GLU A 19 22.75 11.74 6.25
C GLU A 19 22.02 10.51 6.83
N TYR A 20 22.02 10.36 8.16
CA TYR A 20 21.55 9.17 8.86
C TYR A 20 20.68 9.53 10.06
N GLU A 21 19.62 8.75 10.23
CA GLU A 21 18.68 8.89 11.33
C GLU A 21 18.29 7.52 11.90
N TYR A 22 17.97 7.48 13.20
CA TYR A 22 17.22 6.39 13.79
C TYR A 22 15.74 6.55 13.44
N ILE A 23 15.11 5.50 12.96
CA ILE A 23 13.68 5.44 12.69
C ILE A 23 13.01 4.31 13.47
N GLN A 24 11.88 4.60 14.11
CA GLN A 24 11.01 3.59 14.71
C GLN A 24 10.14 2.97 13.60
N TYR A 25 10.63 1.90 12.99
CA TYR A 25 9.95 1.25 11.85
C TYR A 25 8.63 0.59 12.26
N ASN A 26 8.58 -0.04 13.43
CA ASN A 26 7.36 -0.55 14.05
C ASN A 26 7.53 -0.60 15.57
N LYS A 27 6.56 -1.16 16.31
CA LYS A 27 6.63 -1.25 17.79
C LYS A 27 7.86 -2.03 18.33
N GLN A 28 8.53 -2.83 17.51
CA GLN A 28 9.64 -3.71 17.90
C GLN A 28 10.98 -3.32 17.27
N LEU A 29 10.97 -2.63 16.13
CA LEU A 29 12.14 -2.33 15.33
C LEU A 29 12.48 -0.85 15.39
N ARG A 30 13.65 -0.56 15.95
CA ARG A 30 14.30 0.75 15.89
C ARG A 30 15.57 0.61 15.06
N LEU A 31 15.59 1.24 13.89
CA LEU A 31 16.55 0.98 12.82
C LEU A 31 17.33 2.23 12.44
N ILE A 32 18.50 2.08 11.84
CA ILE A 32 19.23 3.18 11.22
C ILE A 32 18.86 3.26 9.75
N ARG A 33 18.46 4.46 9.31
CA ARG A 33 18.04 4.78 7.95
C ARG A 33 18.98 5.82 7.36
N SER A 34 19.33 5.63 6.09
CA SER A 34 20.01 6.61 5.25
C SER A 34 18.97 7.53 4.62
N VAL A 35 19.02 8.82 4.94
CA VAL A 35 18.04 9.84 4.49
C VAL A 35 18.09 10.03 2.98
N LYS A 36 19.27 9.94 2.37
CA LYS A 36 19.49 10.17 0.92
C LYS A 36 18.81 9.15 0.02
N ASP A 37 18.87 7.87 0.39
CA ASP A 37 18.53 6.75 -0.50
C ASP A 37 17.39 5.87 0.06
N ASP A 38 16.79 6.24 1.21
CA ASP A 38 15.78 5.46 1.92
C ASP A 38 16.18 4.00 2.23
N MET A 39 17.46 3.79 2.55
CA MET A 39 18.04 2.47 2.83
C MET A 39 18.23 2.23 4.32
N TYR A 40 18.06 0.99 4.77
CA TYR A 40 18.06 0.61 6.18
C TYR A 40 19.25 -0.30 6.50
N GLN A 41 19.93 -0.03 7.62
CA GLN A 41 21.12 -0.80 8.00
C GLN A 41 20.71 -2.20 8.54
N MET A 42 21.22 -3.27 7.94
CA MET A 42 20.95 -4.65 8.36
C MET A 42 21.40 -4.94 9.80
N GLN A 43 22.52 -4.36 10.21
CA GLN A 43 23.03 -4.56 11.58
C GLN A 43 22.03 -4.05 12.62
N SER A 44 21.43 -2.87 12.38
CA SER A 44 20.40 -2.32 13.27
C SER A 44 19.17 -3.23 13.36
N ILE A 45 18.80 -3.90 12.26
CA ILE A 45 17.70 -4.88 12.24
C ILE A 45 18.04 -6.09 13.11
N LEU A 46 19.25 -6.63 12.98
CA LEU A 46 19.70 -7.79 13.77
C LEU A 46 19.72 -7.48 15.27
N THR A 47 20.26 -6.30 15.63
CA THR A 47 20.28 -5.83 17.01
C THR A 47 18.87 -5.64 17.56
N ALA A 48 17.95 -5.02 16.80
CA ALA A 48 16.57 -4.83 17.22
C ALA A 48 15.79 -6.16 17.36
N CYS A 49 16.11 -7.15 16.52
CA CYS A 49 15.52 -8.49 16.57
C CYS A 49 16.10 -9.41 17.66
N PHE A 50 17.08 -8.94 18.45
CA PHE A 50 17.86 -9.77 19.39
C PHE A 50 18.40 -11.04 18.73
N ALA A 51 18.91 -10.90 17.50
CA ALA A 51 19.48 -12.02 16.76
C ALA A 51 20.76 -12.54 17.46
N PRO A 52 21.03 -13.85 17.40
CA PRO A 52 22.27 -14.40 17.95
C PRO A 52 23.48 -13.86 17.17
N ASP A 53 24.59 -13.62 17.88
CA ASP A 53 25.84 -13.08 17.29
C ASP A 53 26.45 -13.98 16.21
N THR A 54 25.97 -15.22 16.07
CA THR A 54 26.36 -16.15 15.00
C THR A 54 25.78 -15.77 13.63
N LYS A 55 24.71 -14.98 13.58
CA LYS A 55 24.08 -14.56 12.32
C LYS A 55 24.76 -13.30 11.78
N LEU A 56 25.55 -13.48 10.74
CA LEU A 56 26.18 -12.36 10.04
C LEU A 56 25.31 -11.91 8.86
N PRO A 57 25.23 -10.60 8.55
CA PRO A 57 24.51 -10.11 7.37
C PRO A 57 24.89 -10.82 6.06
N LYS A 58 26.15 -11.26 5.94
CA LYS A 58 26.67 -12.01 4.78
C LYS A 58 25.96 -13.35 4.56
N ASP A 59 25.51 -14.00 5.63
CA ASP A 59 24.85 -15.31 5.53
C ASP A 59 23.43 -15.19 4.99
N TRP A 60 22.77 -14.05 5.21
CA TRP A 60 21.47 -13.78 4.59
C TRP A 60 21.57 -13.79 3.06
N PHE A 61 22.59 -13.15 2.49
CA PHE A 61 22.82 -13.11 1.04
C PHE A 61 23.22 -14.46 0.43
N ARG A 62 23.69 -15.41 1.24
CA ARG A 62 24.08 -16.75 0.77
C ARG A 62 22.91 -17.73 0.67
N ASN A 63 21.77 -17.41 1.28
CA ASN A 63 20.61 -18.29 1.28
C ASN A 63 19.93 -18.29 -0.09
N GLN A 64 19.62 -19.48 -0.61
CA GLN A 64 18.97 -19.65 -1.92
C GLN A 64 17.64 -18.89 -2.00
N SER A 65 16.80 -18.98 -0.97
CA SER A 65 15.51 -18.27 -0.92
C SER A 65 15.67 -16.75 -0.93
N THR A 66 16.76 -16.24 -0.36
CA THR A 66 17.07 -14.80 -0.41
C THR A 66 17.49 -14.38 -1.81
N ILE A 67 18.28 -15.20 -2.51
CA ILE A 67 18.68 -14.93 -3.89
C ILE A 67 17.47 -14.88 -4.82
N GLU A 68 16.54 -15.83 -4.68
CA GLU A 68 15.28 -15.83 -5.42
C GLU A 68 14.44 -14.58 -5.14
N LEU A 69 14.33 -14.18 -3.87
CA LEU A 69 13.65 -12.94 -3.49
C LEU A 69 14.31 -11.70 -4.09
N LEU A 70 15.65 -11.61 -4.06
CA LEU A 70 16.38 -10.48 -4.62
C LEU A 70 16.20 -10.39 -6.13
N ASN A 71 16.20 -11.53 -6.83
CA ASN A 71 15.94 -11.58 -8.27
C ASN A 71 14.52 -11.09 -8.60
N GLU A 72 13.52 -11.52 -7.82
CA GLU A 72 12.13 -11.08 -8.02
C GLU A 72 11.94 -9.60 -7.68
N ALA A 73 12.52 -9.12 -6.58
CA ALA A 73 12.48 -7.71 -6.21
C ALA A 73 13.18 -6.82 -7.25
N GLN A 74 14.30 -7.28 -7.80
CA GLN A 74 15.01 -6.55 -8.86
C GLN A 74 14.17 -6.52 -10.14
N ARG A 75 13.50 -7.63 -10.44
CA ARG A 75 12.57 -7.73 -11.57
C ARG A 75 11.42 -6.74 -11.43
N ASP A 76 10.72 -6.74 -10.29
CA ASP A 76 9.59 -5.86 -10.01
C ASP A 76 9.97 -4.37 -10.12
N ILE A 77 11.08 -3.98 -9.49
CA ILE A 77 11.61 -2.61 -9.56
C ILE A 77 11.90 -2.22 -11.01
N LEU A 78 12.62 -3.05 -11.77
CA LEU A 78 12.90 -2.81 -13.18
C LEU A 78 11.61 -2.67 -14.01
N PHE A 79 10.57 -3.43 -13.72
CA PHE A 79 9.29 -3.31 -14.45
C PHE A 79 8.46 -2.10 -14.03
N SER A 80 8.56 -1.66 -12.77
CA SER A 80 7.88 -0.47 -12.26
C SER A 80 8.45 0.81 -12.89
N GLU A 81 9.77 0.91 -12.98
CA GLU A 81 10.50 2.06 -13.50
C GLU A 81 10.32 2.24 -15.01
N ASN A 82 10.38 1.14 -15.77
CA ASN A 82 10.13 1.15 -17.21
C ASN A 82 8.72 1.66 -17.60
N ARG A 83 7.77 1.72 -16.66
CA ARG A 83 6.42 2.23 -16.89
C ARG A 83 6.33 3.75 -16.74
N GLU A 84 7.18 4.36 -15.91
CA GLU A 84 7.16 5.80 -15.61
C GLU A 84 8.23 6.57 -16.40
N GLU A 85 9.38 5.96 -16.69
CA GLU A 85 10.55 6.60 -17.32
C GLU A 85 10.48 6.75 -18.83
N GLN A 86 9.48 6.16 -19.49
CA GLN A 86 9.17 6.50 -20.88
C GLN A 86 8.74 7.96 -21.07
N ARG A 87 8.60 8.76 -20.00
CA ARG A 87 8.16 10.16 -20.07
C ARG A 87 9.25 11.21 -19.84
N VAL A 88 10.42 10.86 -19.28
CA VAL A 88 11.49 11.84 -19.03
C VAL A 88 12.84 11.19 -19.30
N GLY A 89 13.60 11.72 -20.26
CA GLY A 89 14.85 11.13 -20.77
C GLY A 89 16.06 11.18 -19.82
N GLU A 90 15.85 11.14 -18.51
CA GLU A 90 16.94 10.97 -17.54
C GLU A 90 17.19 9.48 -17.33
N LYS A 91 18.46 9.06 -17.43
CA LYS A 91 18.84 7.68 -17.12
C LYS A 91 18.52 7.43 -15.64
N PRO A 92 17.61 6.52 -15.33
CA PRO A 92 17.28 6.22 -13.96
C PRO A 92 18.41 5.39 -13.40
N GLN A 93 18.92 5.85 -12.27
CA GLN A 93 19.89 5.10 -11.51
C GLN A 93 19.12 3.91 -10.95
N SER A 94 19.32 2.73 -11.54
CA SER A 94 18.61 1.52 -11.12
C SER A 94 18.64 1.39 -9.59
N PRO A 95 17.49 1.28 -8.91
CA PRO A 95 17.42 1.30 -7.46
C PRO A 95 18.21 0.12 -6.93
N LYS A 96 19.24 0.44 -6.15
CA LYS A 96 20.05 -0.57 -5.50
C LYS A 96 19.20 -1.22 -4.41
N LEU A 97 18.92 -2.51 -4.52
CA LEU A 97 18.23 -3.28 -3.48
C LEU A 97 19.04 -3.39 -2.18
N TYR A 98 20.36 -3.40 -2.30
CA TYR A 98 21.27 -3.44 -1.17
C TYR A 98 22.61 -2.81 -1.53
N GLU A 99 23.34 -2.34 -0.53
CA GLU A 99 24.67 -1.76 -0.68
C GLU A 99 25.52 -2.04 0.56
N ASN A 100 26.77 -2.44 0.36
CA ASN A 100 27.73 -2.59 1.46
C ASN A 100 28.57 -1.31 1.58
N ARG A 101 28.38 -0.58 2.68
CA ARG A 101 29.08 0.68 2.96
C ARG A 101 30.18 0.46 4.00
N GLU A 102 31.34 -0.01 3.54
CA GLU A 102 32.48 -0.30 4.43
C GLU A 102 33.30 0.95 4.82
N LYS A 103 33.23 2.02 4.02
CA LYS A 103 34.01 3.25 4.20
C LYS A 103 33.47 4.19 5.30
N LEU A 104 32.35 3.83 5.94
CA LEU A 104 31.69 4.62 6.97
C LEU A 104 32.32 4.43 8.36
N PRO A 105 32.10 5.37 9.30
CA PRO A 105 32.57 5.23 10.67
C PRO A 105 32.01 3.98 11.36
N ASN A 106 32.74 3.51 12.37
CA ASN A 106 32.37 2.32 13.15
C ASN A 106 31.00 2.57 13.82
N GLY A 107 30.01 1.75 13.50
CA GLY A 107 28.60 1.92 13.91
C GLY A 107 27.65 2.14 12.74
N LEU A 108 28.04 2.91 11.72
CA LEU A 108 27.24 3.15 10.51
C LEU A 108 27.64 2.27 9.33
N ARG A 109 28.84 1.66 9.38
CA ARG A 109 29.30 0.74 8.33
C ARG A 109 28.47 -0.55 8.25
N GLY A 110 28.46 -1.16 7.08
CA GLY A 110 27.88 -2.48 6.85
C GLY A 110 26.87 -2.50 5.71
N TYR A 111 26.04 -3.54 5.70
CA TYR A 111 25.03 -3.73 4.67
C TYR A 111 23.80 -2.88 4.93
N TYR A 112 23.38 -2.18 3.88
CA TYR A 112 22.13 -1.44 3.80
C TYR A 112 21.20 -2.15 2.83
N VAL A 113 19.91 -2.23 3.17
CA VAL A 113 18.87 -2.89 2.39
C VAL A 113 17.70 -1.97 2.15
N HIS A 114 17.02 -2.17 1.03
CA HIS A 114 15.82 -1.44 0.66
C HIS A 114 14.68 -1.65 1.67
N ARG A 115 13.81 -0.66 1.82
CA ARG A 115 12.67 -0.64 2.76
C ARG A 115 11.85 -1.93 2.75
N LEU A 116 11.54 -2.46 1.55
CA LEU A 116 10.73 -3.68 1.41
C LEU A 116 11.42 -4.94 1.94
N LEU A 117 12.75 -4.97 1.96
CA LEU A 117 13.53 -6.12 2.42
C LEU A 117 13.68 -6.14 3.94
N VAL A 118 13.43 -5.03 4.64
CA VAL A 118 13.56 -4.93 6.11
C VAL A 118 12.80 -6.04 6.83
N ASN A 119 11.55 -6.27 6.45
CA ASN A 119 10.71 -7.30 7.06
C ASN A 119 11.23 -8.71 6.77
N ASN A 120 11.79 -8.96 5.58
CA ASN A 120 12.36 -10.27 5.25
C ASN A 120 13.65 -10.53 6.04
N VAL A 121 14.54 -9.54 6.11
CA VAL A 121 15.77 -9.63 6.92
C VAL A 121 15.42 -9.86 8.39
N ALA A 122 14.42 -9.16 8.91
CA ALA A 122 13.96 -9.32 10.28
C ALA A 122 13.34 -10.72 10.55
N GLN A 123 12.60 -11.28 9.59
CA GLN A 123 12.09 -12.66 9.66
C GLN A 123 13.22 -13.69 9.68
N TRP A 124 14.23 -13.51 8.84
CA TRP A 124 15.42 -14.36 8.83
C TRP A 124 16.20 -14.23 10.14
N ALA A 125 16.33 -13.02 10.67
CA ALA A 125 17.03 -12.74 11.92
C ALA A 125 16.37 -13.46 13.10
N SER A 126 15.04 -13.37 13.23
CA SER A 126 14.29 -13.91 14.37
C SER A 126 12.97 -14.55 13.94
N ALA A 127 12.81 -15.83 14.24
CA ALA A 127 11.55 -16.55 14.04
C ALA A 127 10.40 -15.96 14.89
N ARG A 128 10.71 -15.35 16.04
CA ARG A 128 9.71 -14.68 16.89
C ARG A 128 9.13 -13.45 16.19
N TYR A 129 9.99 -12.68 15.52
CA TYR A 129 9.56 -11.55 14.71
C TYR A 129 8.73 -12.02 13.51
N SER A 130 9.12 -13.14 12.87
CA SER A 130 8.33 -13.73 11.79
C SER A 130 6.90 -14.05 12.22
N TRP A 131 6.71 -14.67 13.38
CA TRP A 131 5.37 -14.89 13.93
C TRP A 131 4.58 -13.60 14.18
N TYR A 132 5.25 -12.55 14.65
CA TYR A 132 4.62 -11.24 14.85
C TYR A 132 4.13 -10.64 13.51
N VAL A 133 4.95 -10.70 12.46
CA VAL A 133 4.58 -10.24 11.12
C VAL A 133 3.38 -11.01 10.58
N CYS A 134 3.35 -12.34 10.76
CA CYS A 134 2.20 -13.15 10.35
C CYS A 134 0.90 -12.71 11.03
N LYS A 135 0.93 -12.42 12.33
CA LYS A 135 -0.25 -11.90 13.05
C LYS A 135 -0.70 -10.54 12.54
N LEU A 136 0.25 -9.64 12.27
CA LEU A 136 -0.06 -8.32 11.72
C LEU A 136 -0.71 -8.43 10.33
N LEU A 137 -0.20 -9.31 9.48
CA LEU A 137 -0.78 -9.56 8.16
C LEU A 137 -2.17 -10.18 8.26
N ASP A 138 -2.40 -11.12 9.18
CA ASP A 138 -3.73 -11.71 9.39
C ASP A 138 -4.76 -10.67 9.84
N GLU A 139 -4.37 -9.76 10.74
CA GLU A 139 -5.22 -8.63 11.17
C GLU A 139 -5.60 -7.71 10.00
N ILE A 140 -4.65 -7.38 9.12
CA ILE A 140 -4.90 -6.57 7.92
C ILE A 140 -5.85 -7.29 6.96
N HIS A 141 -5.57 -8.57 6.64
CA HIS A 141 -6.44 -9.35 5.76
C HIS A 141 -7.84 -9.58 6.34
N ARG A 142 -7.99 -9.59 7.68
CA ARG A 142 -9.30 -9.64 8.32
C ARG A 142 -10.06 -8.33 8.06
N GLN A 143 -9.41 -7.19 8.25
CA GLN A 143 -10.01 -5.88 7.98
C GLN A 143 -10.42 -5.71 6.51
N GLU A 144 -9.56 -6.12 5.57
CA GLU A 144 -9.89 -6.07 4.14
C GLU A 144 -11.11 -6.92 3.79
N ARG A 145 -11.26 -8.11 4.40
CA ARG A 145 -12.44 -8.97 4.22
C ARG A 145 -13.70 -8.31 4.79
N GLU A 146 -13.63 -7.76 5.99
CA GLU A 146 -14.75 -7.04 6.62
C GLU A 146 -15.18 -5.84 5.76
N GLU A 147 -14.24 -5.09 5.20
CA GLU A 147 -14.55 -3.98 4.29
C GLU A 147 -15.23 -4.44 2.99
N LEU A 148 -14.78 -5.57 2.42
CA LEU A 148 -15.37 -6.15 1.22
C LEU A 148 -16.79 -6.65 1.48
N GLU A 149 -17.02 -7.33 2.61
CA GLU A 149 -18.35 -7.77 3.05
C GLU A 149 -19.29 -6.58 3.23
N ASN A 150 -18.85 -5.53 3.92
CA ASN A 150 -19.62 -4.31 4.10
C ASN A 150 -19.99 -3.64 2.76
N LYS A 151 -19.05 -3.59 1.80
CA LYS A 151 -19.31 -3.06 0.45
C LYS A 151 -20.33 -3.93 -0.30
N LEU A 152 -20.29 -5.24 -0.12
CA LEU A 152 -21.22 -6.18 -0.75
C LEU A 152 -22.62 -6.04 -0.16
N GLU A 153 -22.75 -6.00 1.16
CA GLU A 153 -24.03 -5.74 1.83
C GLU A 153 -24.65 -4.39 1.42
N ALA A 154 -23.84 -3.34 1.34
CA ALA A 154 -24.31 -2.03 0.90
C ALA A 154 -24.84 -2.06 -0.54
N LYS A 155 -24.15 -2.79 -1.43
CA LYS A 155 -24.62 -3.00 -2.81
C LYS A 155 -25.90 -3.82 -2.84
N ASP A 156 -26.03 -4.89 -2.08
CA ASP A 156 -27.25 -5.70 -2.02
C ASP A 156 -28.45 -4.91 -1.49
N LYS A 157 -28.27 -4.12 -0.42
CA LYS A 157 -29.30 -3.19 0.08
C LYS A 157 -29.71 -2.16 -0.98
N SER A 158 -28.76 -1.68 -1.79
CA SER A 158 -29.03 -0.75 -2.89
C SER A 158 -29.80 -1.40 -4.04
N ILE A 159 -29.51 -2.67 -4.36
CA ILE A 159 -30.21 -3.47 -5.35
C ILE A 159 -31.63 -3.73 -4.86
N GLN A 160 -31.82 -4.17 -3.62
CA GLN A 160 -33.16 -4.41 -3.04
C GLN A 160 -34.04 -3.16 -3.07
N LYS A 161 -33.50 -1.96 -2.82
CA LYS A 161 -34.24 -0.69 -2.97
C LYS A 161 -34.59 -0.34 -4.43
N ARG A 162 -33.87 -0.91 -5.41
CA ARG A 162 -34.14 -0.72 -6.84
C ARG A 162 -35.13 -1.74 -7.40
N ILE A 163 -35.20 -2.95 -6.83
CA ILE A 163 -36.12 -4.02 -7.27
C ILE A 163 -37.57 -3.53 -7.46
N PRO A 164 -38.19 -2.74 -6.56
CA PRO A 164 -39.57 -2.27 -6.74
C PRO A 164 -39.76 -1.30 -7.91
N ARG A 165 -38.69 -0.60 -8.34
CA ARG A 165 -38.69 0.33 -9.48
C ARG A 165 -38.25 -0.34 -10.78
N SER A 166 -37.75 -1.57 -10.70
CA SER A 166 -37.36 -2.33 -11.88
C SER A 166 -38.60 -2.89 -12.56
N VAL A 167 -38.59 -2.87 -13.89
CA VAL A 167 -39.65 -3.49 -14.68
C VAL A 167 -39.72 -4.98 -14.31
N PRO A 168 -40.88 -5.49 -13.87
CA PRO A 168 -41.01 -6.89 -13.48
C PRO A 168 -40.58 -7.83 -14.61
N LYS A 169 -39.92 -8.92 -14.24
CA LYS A 169 -39.37 -9.90 -15.19
C LYS A 169 -40.48 -10.42 -16.10
N GLY A 170 -40.30 -10.31 -17.42
CA GLY A 170 -41.30 -10.69 -18.43
C GLY A 170 -42.33 -9.60 -18.79
N LYS A 171 -42.29 -8.41 -18.16
CA LYS A 171 -43.06 -7.22 -18.55
C LYS A 171 -42.21 -6.14 -19.22
N GLU A 172 -41.01 -6.49 -19.64
CA GLU A 172 -40.02 -5.58 -20.26
C GLU A 172 -40.55 -4.83 -21.50
N LYS A 173 -41.54 -5.40 -22.21
CA LYS A 173 -42.17 -4.81 -23.40
C LYS A 173 -43.62 -4.36 -23.16
N ASN A 174 -44.14 -4.48 -21.93
CA ASN A 174 -45.52 -4.12 -21.61
C ASN A 174 -45.58 -2.69 -21.10
N TYR A 175 -46.01 -1.78 -21.97
CA TYR A 175 -46.20 -0.36 -21.64
C TYR A 175 -47.68 -0.09 -21.33
N LYS A 176 -47.94 0.70 -20.29
CA LYS A 176 -49.28 1.24 -19.99
C LYS A 176 -49.18 2.76 -20.07
N TYR A 177 -49.74 3.33 -21.14
CA TYR A 177 -49.82 4.77 -21.31
C TYR A 177 -51.04 5.31 -20.57
N MET A 178 -50.87 6.39 -19.82
CA MET A 178 -51.96 7.12 -19.20
C MET A 178 -52.11 8.42 -19.97
N ILE A 179 -53.08 8.45 -20.89
CA ILE A 179 -53.38 9.60 -21.73
C ILE A 179 -54.48 10.38 -21.03
N TYR A 180 -54.23 11.65 -20.72
CA TYR A 180 -55.25 12.59 -20.26
C TYR A 180 -55.25 13.79 -21.20
N THR A 181 -56.44 14.34 -21.42
CA THR A 181 -56.65 15.52 -22.24
C THR A 181 -56.50 16.77 -21.37
N GLU A 182 -55.59 17.66 -21.71
CA GLU A 182 -55.51 19.00 -21.12
C GLU A 182 -56.20 20.01 -22.05
N GLU A 183 -56.92 20.96 -21.47
CA GLU A 183 -57.49 22.09 -22.22
C GLU A 183 -56.39 23.11 -22.48
N MET A 184 -55.99 23.26 -23.75
CA MET A 184 -54.97 24.21 -24.18
C MET A 184 -55.57 25.61 -24.38
N GLU A 185 -54.88 26.66 -23.90
CA GLU A 185 -55.34 28.05 -24.00
C GLU A 185 -55.36 28.59 -25.45
N ASN A 186 -54.62 27.96 -26.38
CA ASN A 186 -54.54 28.36 -27.79
C ASN A 186 -55.46 27.50 -28.67
N GLU A 187 -56.33 28.15 -29.47
CA GLU A 187 -57.29 27.47 -30.36
C GLU A 187 -56.62 26.71 -31.53
N GLU A 188 -55.37 27.02 -31.86
CA GLU A 188 -54.62 26.39 -32.97
C GLU A 188 -54.10 24.97 -32.63
N ASP A 189 -54.07 24.60 -31.35
CA ASP A 189 -53.53 23.32 -30.87
C ASP A 189 -54.62 22.34 -30.37
N ARG A 190 -55.92 22.67 -30.53
CA ARG A 190 -57.06 21.88 -30.02
C ARG A 190 -57.09 20.42 -30.50
N ASP A 191 -56.49 20.13 -31.66
CA ASP A 191 -56.43 18.78 -32.23
C ASP A 191 -55.09 18.06 -31.95
N MET A 192 -54.17 18.67 -31.20
CA MET A 192 -52.87 18.08 -30.88
C MET A 192 -52.89 17.32 -29.55
N VAL A 193 -52.44 16.07 -29.57
CA VAL A 193 -52.24 15.25 -28.37
C VAL A 193 -50.82 15.43 -27.88
N MET A 194 -50.64 16.16 -26.76
CA MET A 194 -49.34 16.30 -26.11
C MET A 194 -49.02 15.04 -25.29
N LEU A 195 -47.99 14.31 -25.72
CA LEU A 195 -47.48 13.15 -25.00
C LEU A 195 -46.36 13.61 -24.06
N HIS A 196 -46.65 13.65 -22.76
CA HIS A 196 -45.62 13.75 -21.74
C HIS A 196 -44.96 12.37 -21.56
N LEU A 197 -43.71 12.25 -21.99
CA LEU A 197 -42.86 11.06 -21.87
C LEU A 197 -42.07 11.06 -20.55
#